data_AF-A0A552VBV5-F1
#
_entry.id   AF-A0A552VBV5-F1
#
_cell.length_a   1.000
_cell.length_b   1.000
_cell.length_c   1.000
_cell.angle_alpha   90.00
_cell.angle_beta   90.00
_cell.angle_gamma   90.00
#
_symmetry.space_group_name_H-M   'P 1'
#
loop_
_entity.id
_entity.type
_entity.pdbx_description
1 polymer ?
#
loop_
_entity_poly.entity_id
_entity_poly.type
_entity_poly.pdbx_seq_one_letter_code
_entity_poly.pdbx_strand_id
1 'polypeptide(L)'
;MQRKLDLKPSIIWVGGDAFVQIVSARLMGIKADLNVEIRVINKHIATLKRIDYEAIFYDGSEERINADPYIVNGEEISIKPDQTGLASKLRLNKIFPDARRIEIKLLQAHFDDDNSLELIYEKMEKYVDEELDVDDLELLRKVAGQDAYSLSALLMYNWRCVCGFSNGKNVDHCSNCGRSRDQVIEDYSSMSRLISQVEKEIEGEFDIYEQIAQEEEEEVEESVEEIETLKNAQQLSDADLTDKKEKKKKLKVIEYIKDLVARYPRLALILFSLSGVFIGATIFLWVSNVLM
;
A
#
# COMPACT_ATOMS: atom_id res chain seq x y z
N MET A 1 19.30 -10.90 25.64
CA MET A 1 18.30 -10.86 24.56
C MET A 1 17.91 -9.40 24.33
N GLN A 2 18.31 -8.77 23.23
CA GLN A 2 17.86 -7.40 22.94
C GLN A 2 16.38 -7.46 22.55
N ARG A 3 15.53 -6.73 23.27
CA ARG A 3 14.09 -6.69 23.05
C ARG A 3 13.81 -6.00 21.70
N LYS A 4 12.98 -6.60 20.84
CA LYS A 4 12.49 -5.97 19.62
C LYS A 4 11.80 -4.66 20.02
N LEU A 5 12.13 -3.57 19.32
CA LEU A 5 11.51 -2.28 19.59
C LEU A 5 10.07 -2.31 19.09
N ASP A 6 9.18 -1.67 19.85
CA ASP A 6 7.79 -1.44 19.43
C ASP A 6 7.77 -0.20 18.52
N LEU A 7 8.00 -0.42 17.22
CA LEU A 7 8.07 0.64 16.22
C LEU A 7 6.65 0.95 15.73
N LYS A 8 6.32 2.22 15.66
CA LYS A 8 5.01 2.72 15.22
C LYS A 8 5.09 3.24 13.78
N PRO A 9 3.96 3.25 13.04
CA PRO A 9 3.87 3.82 11.70
C PRO A 9 4.46 5.23 11.62
N SER A 10 5.20 5.49 10.56
CA SER A 10 5.80 6.81 10.31
C SER A 10 4.73 7.81 9.90
N ILE A 11 4.98 9.09 10.19
CA ILE A 11 4.17 10.19 9.66
C ILE A 11 4.97 10.85 8.56
N ILE A 12 4.38 11.02 7.38
CA ILE A 12 5.02 11.71 6.27
C ILE A 12 4.15 12.89 5.85
N TRP A 13 4.79 14.02 5.56
CA TRP A 13 4.13 15.16 4.94
C TRP A 13 4.07 14.93 3.44
N VAL A 14 2.85 14.91 2.90
CA VAL A 14 2.59 14.68 1.48
C VAL A 14 1.87 15.88 0.88
N GLY A 15 2.26 16.24 -0.34
CA GLY A 15 1.57 17.24 -1.15
C GLY A 15 1.23 16.63 -2.51
N GLY A 16 0.01 16.86 -2.99
CA GLY A 16 -0.38 16.53 -4.34
C GLY A 16 0.49 17.27 -5.35
N ASP A 17 0.80 16.60 -6.46
CA ASP A 17 1.50 17.18 -7.61
C ASP A 17 2.97 17.57 -7.37
N ALA A 18 3.55 17.14 -6.24
CA ALA A 18 4.97 17.29 -5.98
C ALA A 18 5.81 16.41 -6.92
N PHE A 19 6.89 16.97 -7.48
CA PHE A 19 7.81 16.25 -8.40
C PHE A 19 8.65 15.18 -7.70
N VAL A 20 8.88 15.32 -6.39
CA VAL A 20 9.53 14.29 -5.57
C VAL A 20 8.68 14.06 -4.33
N GLN A 21 8.32 12.80 -4.06
CA GLN A 21 7.40 12.45 -2.98
C GLN A 21 7.89 11.23 -2.21
N ILE A 22 7.60 11.19 -0.90
CA ILE A 22 7.85 10.01 -0.08
C ILE A 22 6.81 8.93 -0.41
N VAL A 23 7.31 7.79 -0.89
CA VAL A 23 6.51 6.58 -1.16
C VAL A 23 6.40 5.72 0.09
N SER A 24 7.47 5.65 0.88
CA SER A 24 7.45 4.99 2.19
C SER A 24 8.54 5.51 3.09
N ALA A 25 8.30 5.57 4.39
CA ALA A 25 9.30 5.83 5.41
C ALA A 25 9.19 4.81 6.54
N ARG A 26 10.27 4.08 6.81
CA ARG A 26 10.25 3.01 7.82
C ARG A 26 11.36 3.18 8.84
N LEU A 27 10.97 3.17 10.10
CA LEU A 27 11.89 2.96 11.21
C LEU A 27 12.10 1.45 11.33
N MET A 28 13.35 0.99 11.35
CA MET A 28 13.68 -0.44 11.31
C MET A 28 14.82 -0.81 12.24
N GLY A 29 14.84 -2.08 12.64
CA GLY A 29 15.94 -2.68 13.40
C GLY A 29 15.68 -2.73 14.90
N ILE A 30 16.78 -2.80 15.65
CA ILE A 30 16.80 -2.87 17.12
C ILE A 30 17.63 -1.71 17.65
N LYS A 31 17.61 -1.45 18.96
CA LYS A 31 18.33 -0.29 19.56
C LYS A 31 19.80 -0.16 19.10
N ALA A 32 20.51 -1.28 18.91
CA ALA A 32 21.91 -1.29 18.47
C ALA A 32 22.11 -0.93 16.98
N ASP A 33 21.11 -1.11 16.13
CA ASP A 33 21.13 -0.88 14.69
C ASP A 33 19.80 -0.26 14.21
N LEU A 34 19.33 0.75 14.96
CA LEU A 34 18.10 1.46 14.67
C LEU A 34 18.36 2.42 13.52
N ASN A 35 17.60 2.29 12.44
CA ASN A 35 17.75 3.06 11.22
C ASN A 35 16.41 3.54 10.69
N VAL A 36 16.42 4.63 9.92
CA VAL A 36 15.27 5.09 9.12
C VAL A 36 15.62 4.92 7.65
N GLU A 37 14.75 4.26 6.90
CA GLU A 37 14.82 4.19 5.45
C GLU A 37 13.69 5.00 4.83
N ILE A 38 14.04 5.92 3.93
CA ILE A 38 13.09 6.76 3.19
C ILE A 38 13.20 6.39 1.72
N ARG A 39 12.08 5.97 1.13
CA ARG A 39 11.94 5.78 -0.32
C ARG A 39 11.13 6.90 -0.90
N VAL A 40 11.61 7.42 -2.03
CA VAL A 40 10.93 8.47 -2.77
C VAL A 40 10.73 8.05 -4.21
N ILE A 41 9.76 8.69 -4.85
CA ILE A 41 9.55 8.65 -6.29
C ILE A 41 9.98 9.96 -6.90
N ASN A 42 10.72 9.88 -7.99
CA ASN A 42 11.15 11.02 -8.79
C ASN A 42 10.28 11.15 -10.04
N LYS A 43 9.42 12.18 -10.09
CA LYS A 43 8.63 12.58 -11.26
C LYS A 43 9.22 13.78 -12.00
N HIS A 44 10.40 14.24 -11.58
CA HIS A 44 11.15 15.25 -12.32
C HIS A 44 11.83 14.62 -13.53
N ILE A 45 12.10 15.43 -14.56
CA ILE A 45 12.75 14.99 -15.81
C ILE A 45 14.26 14.71 -15.66
N ALA A 46 14.87 15.18 -14.57
CA ALA A 46 16.29 15.02 -14.26
C ALA A 46 16.52 13.93 -13.20
N THR A 47 17.74 13.39 -13.10
CA THR A 47 18.06 12.38 -12.09
C THR A 47 18.17 13.02 -10.72
N LEU A 48 17.45 12.50 -9.74
CA LEU A 48 17.52 12.96 -8.35
C LEU A 48 18.84 12.48 -7.73
N LYS A 49 19.61 13.45 -7.22
CA LYS A 49 20.95 13.29 -6.65
C LYS A 49 21.00 13.38 -5.13
N ARG A 50 20.08 14.12 -4.51
CA ARG A 50 19.99 14.27 -3.05
C ARG A 50 18.60 14.77 -2.66
N ILE A 51 18.15 14.40 -1.46
CA ILE A 51 17.02 15.05 -0.79
C ILE A 51 17.47 15.62 0.56
N ASP A 52 16.94 16.78 0.92
CA ASP A 52 17.08 17.35 2.25
C ASP A 52 15.71 17.35 2.93
N TYR A 53 15.68 17.01 4.21
CA TYR A 53 14.43 16.84 4.96
C TYR A 53 14.58 17.18 6.43
N GLU A 54 13.47 17.47 7.08
CA GLU A 54 13.38 17.57 8.53
C GLU A 54 12.72 16.32 9.12
N ALA A 55 13.18 15.93 10.31
CA ALA A 55 12.67 14.79 11.05
C ALA A 55 12.33 15.15 12.49
N ILE A 56 11.18 14.68 12.96
CA ILE A 56 10.79 14.74 14.37
C ILE A 56 10.64 13.32 14.88
N PHE A 57 11.32 12.99 15.97
CA PHE A 57 11.34 11.67 16.56
C PHE A 57 10.48 11.65 17.82
N TYR A 58 9.77 10.54 18.00
CA TYR A 58 8.95 10.30 19.18
C TYR A 58 9.37 9.01 19.85
N ASP A 59 9.25 8.97 21.18
CA ASP A 59 9.53 7.77 21.96
C ASP A 59 8.33 6.81 22.03
N GLY A 60 8.41 5.78 22.87
CA GLY A 60 7.32 4.80 23.05
C GLY A 60 6.06 5.38 23.68
N SER A 61 6.18 6.47 24.42
CA SER A 61 5.06 7.20 25.05
C SER A 61 4.46 8.24 24.12
N GLU A 62 4.96 8.36 22.88
CA GLU A 62 4.61 9.39 21.91
C GLU A 62 5.04 10.81 22.29
N GLU A 63 6.01 10.94 23.19
CA GLU A 63 6.61 12.23 23.51
C GLU A 63 7.73 12.55 22.51
N ARG A 64 7.85 13.83 22.12
CA ARG A 64 8.92 14.28 21.23
C ARG A 64 10.28 14.14 21.92
N ILE A 65 11.23 13.53 21.21
CA ILE A 65 12.60 13.36 21.69
C ILE A 65 13.43 14.61 21.41
N ASN A 66 13.29 15.19 20.21
CA ASN A 66 13.96 16.42 19.82
C ASN A 66 13.03 17.64 20.00
N ALA A 67 13.57 18.71 20.58
CA ALA A 67 12.86 19.97 20.76
C ALA A 67 12.61 20.69 19.42
N ASP A 68 13.67 20.80 18.60
CA ASP A 68 13.62 21.36 17.25
C ASP A 68 13.70 20.25 16.19
N PRO A 69 13.09 20.42 14.99
CA PRO A 69 13.22 19.46 13.90
C PRO A 69 14.68 19.16 13.56
N TYR A 70 15.01 17.87 13.46
CA TYR A 70 16.35 17.43 13.09
C TYR A 70 16.52 17.53 11.57
N ILE A 71 17.35 18.46 11.12
CA ILE A 71 17.63 18.67 9.69
C ILE A 71 18.66 17.67 9.19
N VAL A 72 18.31 16.99 8.10
CA VAL A 72 19.18 16.03 7.43
C VAL A 72 19.47 16.52 6.02
N ASN A 73 20.75 16.74 5.75
CA ASN A 73 21.25 16.92 4.39
C ASN A 73 21.57 15.54 3.83
N GLY A 74 20.86 15.12 2.79
CA GLY A 74 20.93 13.73 2.31
C GLY A 74 22.29 13.34 1.75
N GLU A 75 22.50 12.03 1.62
CA GLU A 75 23.66 11.47 0.93
C GLU A 75 23.43 11.49 -0.60
N GLU A 76 24.52 11.29 -1.37
CA GLU A 76 24.41 11.19 -2.83
C GLU A 76 23.66 9.92 -3.22
N ILE A 77 22.65 10.09 -4.07
CA ILE A 77 21.79 9.04 -4.62
C ILE A 77 21.70 9.18 -6.14
N SER A 78 21.06 8.22 -6.80
CA SER A 78 20.83 8.27 -8.25
C SER A 78 19.48 7.64 -8.56
N ILE A 79 18.41 8.43 -8.47
CA ILE A 79 17.05 7.98 -8.78
C ILE A 79 16.61 8.65 -10.09
N LYS A 80 16.50 7.85 -11.15
CA LYS A 80 16.15 8.34 -12.50
C LYS A 80 14.71 8.87 -12.55
N PRO A 81 14.35 9.64 -13.58
CA PRO A 81 12.97 10.02 -13.84
C PRO A 81 12.03 8.82 -13.84
N ASP A 82 10.85 9.02 -13.28
CA ASP A 82 9.76 8.04 -13.13
C ASP A 82 10.13 6.78 -12.35
N GLN A 83 11.14 6.85 -11.48
CA GLN A 83 11.57 5.74 -10.63
C GLN A 83 11.36 6.00 -9.14
N THR A 84 11.06 4.93 -8.43
CA THR A 84 11.09 4.87 -6.96
C THR A 84 12.42 4.30 -6.50
N GLY A 85 13.07 4.94 -5.54
CA GLY A 85 14.36 4.50 -5.00
C GLY A 85 14.54 4.81 -3.53
N LEU A 86 15.54 4.17 -2.91
CA LEU A 86 15.98 4.52 -1.56
C LEU A 86 16.72 5.86 -1.62
N ALA A 87 16.21 6.86 -0.92
CA ALA A 87 16.73 8.22 -0.94
C ALA A 87 17.50 8.59 0.32
N SER A 88 17.22 7.92 1.44
CA SER A 88 17.97 8.11 2.68
C SER A 88 17.97 6.84 3.52
N LYS A 89 19.10 6.58 4.18
CA LYS A 89 19.25 5.57 5.23
C LYS A 89 19.99 6.18 6.42
N LEU A 90 19.24 6.74 7.36
CA LEU A 90 19.80 7.44 8.52
C LEU A 90 19.96 6.49 9.71
N ARG A 91 21.17 6.39 10.26
CA ARG A 91 21.42 5.62 11.50
C ARG A 91 21.07 6.44 12.73
N LEU A 92 20.17 5.91 13.55
CA LEU A 92 19.66 6.58 14.76
C LEU A 92 20.23 6.01 16.06
N ASN A 93 20.84 4.83 16.04
CA ASN A 93 21.33 4.12 17.23
C ASN A 93 22.25 4.96 18.15
N LYS A 94 22.89 6.00 17.64
CA LYS A 94 23.72 6.94 18.43
C LYS A 94 23.07 8.30 18.67
N ILE A 95 22.06 8.66 17.89
CA ILE A 95 21.46 10.00 17.88
C ILE A 95 20.13 10.00 18.64
N PHE A 96 19.23 9.09 18.27
CA PHE A 96 17.90 8.93 18.85
C PHE A 96 17.60 7.44 19.11
N PRO A 97 18.33 6.76 20.01
CA PRO A 97 18.23 5.32 20.19
C PRO A 97 16.90 4.86 20.80
N ASP A 98 16.13 5.79 21.36
CA ASP A 98 14.82 5.56 21.95
C ASP A 98 13.66 5.97 21.02
N ALA A 99 13.95 6.37 19.78
CA ALA A 99 12.93 6.62 18.77
C ALA A 99 12.07 5.37 18.50
N ARG A 100 10.76 5.58 18.43
CA ARG A 100 9.74 4.57 18.09
C ARG A 100 8.84 5.03 16.95
N ARG A 101 8.77 6.32 16.68
CA ARG A 101 8.08 6.91 15.51
C ARG A 101 8.92 8.05 14.94
N ILE A 102 8.77 8.28 13.64
CA ILE A 102 9.33 9.44 12.95
C ILE A 102 8.23 10.20 12.20
N GLU A 103 8.27 11.53 12.25
CA GLU A 103 7.55 12.43 11.35
C GLU A 103 8.57 13.08 10.39
N ILE A 104 8.33 13.00 9.08
CA ILE A 104 9.26 13.49 8.03
C ILE A 104 8.57 14.49 7.12
N LYS A 105 9.27 15.58 6.82
CA LYS A 105 8.89 16.54 5.77
C LYS A 105 10.08 16.81 4.85
N LEU A 106 9.89 16.60 3.55
CA LEU A 106 10.91 16.97 2.55
C LEU A 106 10.99 18.49 2.45
N LEU A 107 12.22 19.00 2.35
CA LEU A 107 12.51 20.42 2.23
C LEU A 107 12.97 20.76 0.81
N GLN A 108 13.92 19.99 0.27
CA GLN A 108 14.51 20.27 -1.04
C GLN A 108 14.95 18.99 -1.75
N ALA A 109 14.87 18.99 -3.08
CA ALA A 109 15.50 18.00 -3.95
C ALA A 109 16.60 18.64 -4.78
N HIS A 110 17.69 17.92 -5.03
CA HIS A 110 18.81 18.34 -5.86
C HIS A 110 19.01 17.34 -6.99
N PHE A 111 19.25 17.83 -8.20
CA PHE A 111 19.29 17.02 -9.43
C PHE A 111 20.68 17.04 -10.09
N ASP A 112 20.87 16.16 -11.08
CA ASP A 112 22.12 16.02 -11.83
C ASP A 112 22.38 17.14 -12.85
N ASP A 113 21.39 18.01 -13.10
CA ASP A 113 21.49 19.23 -13.90
C ASP A 113 21.85 20.47 -13.05
N ASP A 114 22.33 20.26 -11.82
CA ASP A 114 22.65 21.26 -10.80
C ASP A 114 21.44 22.11 -10.33
N ASN A 115 20.23 21.81 -10.79
CA ASN A 115 19.03 22.47 -10.28
C ASN A 115 18.62 21.89 -8.93
N SER A 116 17.92 22.72 -8.17
CA SER A 116 17.27 22.30 -6.93
C SER A 116 15.83 22.80 -6.90
N LEU A 117 14.97 22.03 -6.23
CA LEU A 117 13.55 22.31 -6.12
C LEU A 117 13.14 22.30 -4.65
N GLU A 118 12.47 23.36 -4.19
CA GLU A 118 11.81 23.38 -2.89
C GLU A 118 10.60 22.45 -2.89
N LEU A 119 10.49 21.61 -1.87
CA LEU A 119 9.47 20.58 -1.73
C LEU A 119 8.43 20.91 -0.65
N ILE A 120 8.33 22.19 -0.28
CA ILE A 120 7.34 22.69 0.66
C ILE A 120 6.19 23.29 -0.12
N TYR A 121 5.01 22.67 0.00
CA TYR A 121 3.80 23.10 -0.73
C TYR A 121 2.73 23.60 0.23
N GLU A 122 1.88 24.50 -0.25
CA GLU A 122 0.77 25.07 0.54
C GLU A 122 -0.22 24.00 1.02
N LYS A 123 -0.51 23.01 0.15
CA LYS A 123 -1.49 21.93 0.41
C LYS A 123 -0.84 20.64 0.91
N MET A 124 0.28 20.75 1.64
CA MET A 124 0.85 19.59 2.31
C MET A 124 0.02 19.21 3.54
N GLU A 125 -0.13 17.91 3.77
CA GLU A 125 -0.78 17.38 4.96
C GLU A 125 -0.07 16.12 5.47
N LYS A 126 -0.35 15.78 6.73
CA LYS A 126 0.22 14.59 7.36
C LYS A 126 -0.52 13.34 6.89
N TYR A 127 0.24 12.32 6.56
CA TYR A 127 -0.24 10.97 6.29
C TYR A 127 0.50 9.97 7.18
N VAL A 128 -0.26 9.02 7.75
CA VAL A 128 0.31 7.91 8.51
C VAL A 128 0.65 6.80 7.52
N ASP A 129 1.94 6.55 7.32
CA ASP A 129 2.46 5.49 6.47
C ASP A 129 2.41 4.17 7.24
N GLU A 130 1.29 3.47 7.13
CA GLU A 130 1.07 2.18 7.78
C GLU A 130 2.05 1.13 7.25
N GLU A 131 2.72 0.44 8.18
CA GLU A 131 3.59 -0.67 7.81
C GLU A 131 2.74 -1.90 7.49
N LEU A 132 2.71 -2.26 6.21
CA LEU A 132 2.24 -3.57 5.78
C LEU A 132 3.32 -4.62 6.08
N ASP A 133 2.90 -5.73 6.66
CA ASP A 133 3.77 -6.88 6.80
C ASP A 133 4.09 -7.50 5.42
N VAL A 134 4.95 -8.52 5.42
CA VAL A 134 5.42 -9.13 4.17
C VAL A 134 4.28 -9.79 3.39
N ASP A 135 3.36 -10.43 4.09
CA ASP A 135 2.26 -11.18 3.48
C ASP A 135 1.19 -10.20 2.96
N ASP A 136 0.84 -9.18 3.75
CA ASP A 136 -0.07 -8.09 3.37
C ASP A 136 0.43 -7.37 2.10
N LEU A 137 1.71 -6.99 2.07
CA LEU A 137 2.31 -6.32 0.92
C LEU A 137 2.35 -7.23 -0.31
N GLU A 138 2.60 -8.54 -0.11
CA GLU A 138 2.56 -9.50 -1.20
C GLU A 138 1.16 -9.65 -1.78
N LEU A 139 0.13 -9.75 -0.93
CA LEU A 139 -1.27 -9.80 -1.34
C LEU A 139 -1.62 -8.55 -2.16
N LEU A 140 -1.34 -7.37 -1.61
CA LEU A 140 -1.60 -6.11 -2.26
C LEU A 140 -0.94 -6.05 -3.65
N ARG A 141 0.31 -6.50 -3.77
CA ARG A 141 1.02 -6.51 -5.06
C ARG A 141 0.46 -7.52 -6.06
N LYS A 142 -0.12 -8.62 -5.60
CA LYS A 142 -0.77 -9.59 -6.49
C LYS A 142 -2.06 -9.05 -7.07
N VAL A 143 -2.84 -8.34 -6.27
CA VAL A 143 -4.15 -7.81 -6.69
C VAL A 143 -4.02 -6.47 -7.40
N ALA A 144 -3.32 -5.52 -6.80
CA ALA A 144 -3.22 -4.15 -7.33
C ALA A 144 -2.10 -4.00 -8.37
N GLY A 145 -1.06 -4.82 -8.34
CA GLY A 145 0.11 -4.76 -9.23
C GLY A 145 1.45 -4.61 -8.49
N GLN A 146 2.55 -4.99 -9.14
CA GLN A 146 3.88 -5.07 -8.51
C GLN A 146 4.46 -3.72 -8.06
N ASP A 147 3.93 -2.62 -8.58
CA ASP A 147 4.27 -1.26 -8.20
C ASP A 147 3.57 -0.78 -6.92
N ALA A 148 2.75 -1.62 -6.27
CA ALA A 148 2.11 -1.28 -5.00
C ALA A 148 3.10 -1.24 -3.83
N TYR A 149 2.90 -0.25 -2.95
CA TYR A 149 3.75 0.06 -1.79
C TYR A 149 2.97 0.30 -0.50
N SER A 150 1.74 0.81 -0.58
CA SER A 150 0.92 1.16 0.58
C SER A 150 -0.56 0.95 0.28
N LEU A 151 -1.38 0.95 1.33
CA LEU A 151 -2.83 1.11 1.17
C LEU A 151 -3.14 2.49 0.58
N SER A 152 -4.33 2.60 -0.03
CA SER A 152 -4.85 3.87 -0.52
C SER A 152 -5.45 4.68 0.63
N ALA A 153 -5.51 6.00 0.48
CA ALA A 153 -6.09 6.87 1.49
C ALA A 153 -6.69 8.14 0.89
N LEU A 154 -7.84 8.55 1.38
CA LEU A 154 -8.45 9.84 1.05
C LEU A 154 -8.14 10.82 2.18
N LEU A 155 -7.47 11.93 1.85
CA LEU A 155 -7.05 12.95 2.81
C LEU A 155 -7.82 14.26 2.60
N MET A 156 -7.49 15.30 3.36
CA MET A 156 -8.21 16.57 3.32
C MET A 156 -7.99 17.30 2.00
N TYR A 157 -6.74 17.35 1.52
CA TYR A 157 -6.33 18.08 0.31
C TYR A 157 -5.82 17.17 -0.80
N ASN A 158 -5.52 15.91 -0.48
CA ASN A 158 -4.89 14.96 -1.37
C ASN A 158 -5.57 13.58 -1.27
N TRP A 159 -5.21 12.68 -2.17
CA TRP A 159 -5.47 11.25 -2.01
C TRP A 159 -4.22 10.46 -2.39
N ARG A 160 -3.97 9.36 -1.69
CA ARG A 160 -2.81 8.50 -1.88
C ARG A 160 -3.22 7.25 -2.64
N CYS A 161 -2.52 6.99 -3.73
CA CYS A 161 -2.68 5.77 -4.51
C CYS A 161 -1.89 4.62 -3.88
N VAL A 162 -2.27 3.37 -4.20
CA VAL A 162 -1.57 2.16 -3.75
C VAL A 162 -0.11 2.08 -4.17
N CYS A 163 0.29 2.78 -5.25
CA CYS A 163 1.70 2.90 -5.62
C CYS A 163 2.48 3.86 -4.72
N GLY A 164 1.86 4.41 -3.67
CA GLY A 164 2.42 5.37 -2.71
C GLY A 164 2.57 6.79 -3.23
N PHE A 165 2.03 7.11 -4.41
CA PHE A 165 2.01 8.49 -4.93
C PHE A 165 0.80 9.25 -4.37
N SER A 166 1.02 10.49 -3.94
CA SER A 166 -0.05 11.39 -3.50
C SER A 166 -0.44 12.34 -4.61
N ASN A 167 -1.74 12.43 -4.86
CA ASN A 167 -2.36 13.21 -5.91
C ASN A 167 -3.21 14.32 -5.28
N GLY A 168 -3.39 15.44 -5.98
CA GLY A 168 -4.37 16.45 -5.55
C GLY A 168 -5.78 15.84 -5.46
N LYS A 169 -6.59 16.29 -4.49
CA LYS A 169 -7.92 15.74 -4.19
C LYS A 169 -8.85 15.61 -5.41
N ASN A 170 -8.78 16.57 -6.32
CA ASN A 170 -9.66 16.66 -7.49
C ASN A 170 -9.11 15.92 -8.72
N VAL A 171 -7.96 15.27 -8.61
CA VAL A 171 -7.40 14.47 -9.70
C VAL A 171 -8.06 13.10 -9.66
N ASP A 172 -8.68 12.68 -10.77
CA ASP A 172 -9.44 11.42 -10.81
C ASP A 172 -8.58 10.19 -11.08
N HIS A 173 -7.36 10.37 -11.56
CA HIS A 173 -6.42 9.27 -11.87
C HIS A 173 -5.06 9.54 -11.24
N CYS A 174 -4.37 8.49 -10.79
CA CYS A 174 -3.04 8.64 -10.22
C CYS A 174 -2.07 9.18 -11.27
N SER A 175 -1.45 10.33 -11.02
CA SER A 175 -0.47 10.96 -11.92
C SER A 175 0.81 10.13 -12.09
N ASN A 176 1.00 9.09 -11.28
CA ASN A 176 2.10 8.16 -11.44
C ASN A 176 1.74 6.90 -12.23
N CYS A 177 0.68 6.18 -11.82
CA CYS A 177 0.37 4.85 -12.37
C CYS A 177 -0.94 4.78 -13.16
N GLY A 178 -1.67 5.89 -13.28
CA GLY A 178 -2.90 6.00 -14.07
C GLY A 178 -4.14 5.34 -13.46
N ARG A 179 -4.04 4.68 -12.30
CA ARG A 179 -5.21 4.04 -11.66
C ARG A 179 -6.26 5.07 -11.22
N SER A 180 -7.54 4.73 -11.38
CA SER A 180 -8.68 5.57 -10.96
C SER A 180 -8.68 5.78 -9.46
N ARG A 181 -8.90 7.02 -9.00
CA ARG A 181 -9.04 7.40 -7.59
C ARG A 181 -10.15 6.58 -6.93
N ASP A 182 -11.34 6.61 -7.51
CA ASP A 182 -12.52 6.06 -6.86
C ASP A 182 -12.36 4.54 -6.70
N GLN A 183 -11.84 3.87 -7.73
CA GLN A 183 -11.52 2.45 -7.65
C GLN A 183 -10.47 2.16 -6.57
N VAL A 184 -9.33 2.87 -6.53
CA VAL A 184 -8.29 2.50 -5.56
C VAL A 184 -8.69 2.83 -4.12
N ILE A 185 -9.45 3.91 -3.91
CA ILE A 185 -9.99 4.25 -2.59
C ILE A 185 -11.03 3.22 -2.17
N GLU A 186 -11.84 2.74 -3.11
CA GLU A 186 -12.77 1.67 -2.87
C GLU A 186 -12.05 0.36 -2.56
N ASP A 187 -11.11 -0.08 -3.38
CA ASP A 187 -10.61 -1.47 -3.29
C ASP A 187 -9.50 -1.65 -2.25
N TYR A 188 -8.71 -0.61 -2.00
CA TYR A 188 -7.42 -0.75 -1.31
C TYR A 188 -7.25 0.14 -0.07
N SER A 189 -8.34 0.64 0.51
CA SER A 189 -8.28 1.50 1.71
C SER A 189 -7.85 0.76 2.97
N SER A 190 -8.01 -0.57 3.00
CA SER A 190 -7.59 -1.43 4.11
C SER A 190 -7.37 -2.87 3.67
N MET A 191 -6.52 -3.60 4.39
CA MET A 191 -6.31 -5.03 4.12
C MET A 191 -7.59 -5.85 4.28
N SER A 192 -8.42 -5.54 5.28
CA SER A 192 -9.70 -6.25 5.47
C SER A 192 -10.64 -6.08 4.28
N ARG A 193 -10.62 -4.90 3.64
CA ARG A 193 -11.44 -4.64 2.45
C ARG A 193 -10.91 -5.38 1.24
N LEU A 194 -9.60 -5.33 1.01
CA LEU A 194 -8.92 -6.10 -0.04
C LEU A 194 -9.21 -7.60 0.10
N ILE A 195 -9.03 -8.17 1.31
CA ILE A 195 -9.28 -9.58 1.58
C ILE A 195 -10.75 -9.92 1.29
N SER A 196 -11.70 -9.12 1.78
CA SER A 196 -13.13 -9.38 1.54
C SER A 196 -13.53 -9.34 0.07
N GLN A 197 -12.92 -8.45 -0.73
CA GLN A 197 -13.16 -8.41 -2.18
C GLN A 197 -12.58 -9.64 -2.87
N VAL A 198 -11.34 -9.99 -2.54
CA VAL A 198 -10.67 -11.18 -3.06
C VAL A 198 -11.45 -12.45 -2.71
N GLU A 199 -11.93 -12.59 -1.47
CA GLU A 199 -12.77 -13.72 -1.05
C GLU A 199 -14.04 -13.82 -1.89
N LYS A 200 -14.74 -12.69 -2.13
CA LYS A 200 -15.94 -12.67 -2.98
C LYS A 200 -15.66 -13.01 -4.44
N GLU A 201 -14.57 -12.51 -5.01
CA GLU A 201 -14.16 -12.86 -6.37
C GLU A 201 -13.82 -14.34 -6.48
N ILE A 202 -13.13 -14.88 -5.47
CA ILE A 202 -12.79 -16.29 -5.39
C ILE A 202 -14.03 -17.18 -5.27
N GLU A 203 -14.99 -16.81 -4.42
CA GLU A 203 -16.27 -17.52 -4.28
C GLU A 203 -17.06 -17.47 -5.59
N GLY A 204 -17.19 -16.28 -6.20
CA GLY A 204 -17.91 -16.10 -7.46
C GLY A 204 -17.26 -16.79 -8.66
N GLU A 205 -15.92 -16.84 -8.74
CA GLU A 205 -15.24 -17.62 -9.78
C GLU A 205 -15.36 -19.12 -9.52
N PHE A 206 -15.34 -19.57 -8.26
CA PHE A 206 -15.51 -20.99 -7.93
C PHE A 206 -16.90 -21.51 -8.34
N ASP A 207 -17.95 -20.72 -8.13
CA ASP A 207 -19.31 -21.06 -8.59
C ASP A 207 -19.37 -21.21 -10.12
N ILE A 208 -18.65 -20.37 -10.88
CA ILE A 208 -18.56 -20.45 -12.33
C ILE A 208 -17.75 -21.68 -12.78
N TYR A 209 -16.65 -22.00 -12.10
CA TYR A 209 -15.85 -23.19 -12.43
C TYR A 209 -16.53 -24.50 -12.03
N GLU A 210 -17.31 -24.51 -10.94
CA GLU A 210 -18.12 -25.67 -10.55
C GLU A 210 -19.27 -25.87 -11.55
N GLN A 211 -19.90 -24.78 -12.01
CA GLN A 211 -20.87 -24.83 -13.11
C GLN A 211 -20.24 -25.32 -14.42
N ILE A 212 -19.07 -24.79 -14.82
CA ILE A 212 -18.37 -25.25 -16.04
C ILE A 212 -17.90 -26.70 -15.89
N ALA A 213 -17.47 -27.14 -14.72
CA ALA A 213 -17.07 -28.53 -14.49
C ALA A 213 -18.28 -29.48 -14.51
N GLN A 214 -19.43 -29.04 -14.00
CA GLN A 214 -20.69 -29.78 -14.09
C GLN A 214 -21.23 -29.79 -15.53
N GLU A 215 -21.14 -28.69 -16.28
CA GLU A 215 -21.48 -28.60 -17.70
C GLU A 215 -20.52 -29.43 -18.57
N GLU A 216 -19.22 -29.46 -18.27
CA GLU A 216 -18.24 -30.35 -18.93
C GLU A 216 -18.48 -31.82 -18.57
N GLU A 217 -18.92 -32.15 -17.35
CA GLU A 217 -19.32 -33.52 -16.97
C GLU A 217 -20.65 -33.93 -17.64
N GLU A 218 -21.63 -33.03 -17.75
CA GLU A 218 -22.89 -33.26 -18.48
C GLU A 218 -22.67 -33.36 -20.00
N GLU A 219 -21.84 -32.51 -20.61
CA GLU A 219 -21.44 -32.63 -22.02
C GLU A 219 -20.61 -33.91 -22.27
N VAL A 220 -19.80 -34.35 -21.30
CA VAL A 220 -19.11 -35.65 -21.37
C VAL A 220 -20.09 -36.81 -21.21
N GLU A 221 -21.12 -36.72 -20.38
CA GLU A 221 -22.16 -37.76 -20.29
C GLU A 221 -23.05 -37.83 -21.54
N GLU A 222 -23.53 -36.68 -22.06
CA GLU A 222 -24.29 -36.61 -23.32
C GLU A 222 -23.44 -37.07 -24.51
N SER A 223 -22.15 -36.68 -24.56
CA SER A 223 -21.26 -37.15 -25.62
C SER A 223 -20.84 -38.61 -25.43
N VAL A 224 -20.80 -39.17 -24.22
CA VAL A 224 -20.55 -40.62 -24.01
C VAL A 224 -21.73 -41.46 -24.49
N GLU A 225 -22.98 -40.97 -24.38
CA GLU A 225 -24.14 -41.62 -25.02
C GLU A 225 -24.12 -41.50 -26.55
N GLU A 226 -23.62 -40.40 -27.13
CA GLU A 226 -23.49 -40.25 -28.59
C GLU A 226 -22.23 -40.96 -29.18
N ILE A 227 -21.15 -41.10 -28.41
CA ILE A 227 -19.84 -41.63 -28.87
C ILE A 227 -19.80 -43.18 -28.92
N GLU A 228 -20.77 -43.90 -28.37
CA GLU A 228 -20.91 -45.33 -28.68
C GLU A 228 -21.20 -45.60 -30.18
N THR A 229 -21.51 -44.57 -30.98
CA THR A 229 -21.79 -44.75 -32.42
C THR A 229 -20.74 -44.25 -33.41
N LEU A 230 -19.77 -43.38 -33.08
CA LEU A 230 -18.84 -42.87 -34.10
C LEU A 230 -17.40 -42.66 -33.63
N LYS A 231 -16.56 -43.67 -33.89
CA LYS A 231 -15.09 -43.56 -33.85
C LYS A 231 -14.56 -42.63 -34.96
N ASN A 232 -13.63 -41.77 -34.56
CA ASN A 232 -12.64 -40.99 -35.32
C ASN A 232 -13.07 -39.58 -35.78
N ALA A 233 -12.49 -38.55 -35.13
CA ALA A 233 -11.52 -37.64 -35.75
C ALA A 233 -10.99 -36.64 -34.71
N GLN A 234 -9.68 -36.68 -34.47
CA GLN A 234 -8.93 -35.73 -33.65
C GLN A 234 -8.77 -34.40 -34.39
N GLN A 235 -9.35 -33.32 -33.87
CA GLN A 235 -8.85 -31.94 -34.05
C GLN A 235 -9.22 -31.10 -32.82
N LEU A 236 -8.27 -30.93 -31.88
CA LEU A 236 -8.30 -29.77 -30.96
C LEU A 236 -7.38 -28.69 -31.56
N SER A 237 -7.88 -27.46 -31.62
CA SER A 237 -7.15 -26.33 -32.20
C SER A 237 -6.12 -25.76 -31.23
N ASP A 238 -5.07 -25.11 -31.74
CA ASP A 238 -4.02 -24.47 -30.93
C ASP A 238 -4.56 -23.36 -30.00
N ALA A 239 -5.74 -22.80 -30.30
CA ALA A 239 -6.43 -21.80 -29.47
C ALA A 239 -6.94 -22.36 -28.14
N ASP A 240 -7.45 -23.60 -28.15
CA ASP A 240 -7.97 -24.28 -26.95
C ASP A 240 -6.86 -24.63 -25.96
N LEU A 241 -5.66 -24.92 -26.46
CA LEU A 241 -4.47 -25.18 -25.65
C LEU A 241 -3.92 -23.91 -24.98
N THR A 242 -4.05 -22.75 -25.64
CA THR A 242 -3.69 -21.47 -25.04
C THR A 242 -4.66 -21.04 -23.95
N ASP A 243 -5.97 -21.18 -24.17
CA ASP A 243 -7.01 -20.86 -23.17
C ASP A 243 -6.90 -21.75 -21.93
N LYS A 244 -6.70 -23.08 -22.11
CA LYS A 244 -6.45 -24.00 -21.00
C LYS A 244 -5.18 -23.68 -20.20
N LYS A 245 -4.10 -23.22 -20.85
CA LYS A 245 -2.87 -22.80 -20.15
C LYS A 245 -3.08 -21.51 -19.35
N GLU A 246 -3.87 -20.58 -19.87
CA GLU A 246 -4.18 -19.31 -19.21
C GLU A 246 -5.11 -19.51 -18.02
N LYS A 247 -6.17 -20.31 -18.16
CA LYS A 247 -7.03 -20.78 -17.06
C LYS A 247 -6.22 -21.47 -15.97
N LYS A 248 -5.30 -22.38 -16.32
CA LYS A 248 -4.44 -23.07 -15.32
C LYS A 248 -3.46 -22.14 -14.59
N LYS A 249 -3.00 -21.05 -15.23
CA LYS A 249 -2.19 -20.02 -14.57
C LYS A 249 -3.03 -19.19 -13.60
N LYS A 250 -4.24 -18.79 -14.01
CA LYS A 250 -5.20 -18.10 -13.13
C LYS A 250 -5.55 -18.96 -11.91
N LEU A 251 -5.82 -20.25 -12.11
CA LEU A 251 -6.12 -21.19 -11.03
C LEU A 251 -5.00 -21.27 -9.97
N LYS A 252 -3.73 -21.31 -10.42
CA LYS A 252 -2.58 -21.30 -9.50
C LYS A 252 -2.44 -19.98 -8.72
N VAL A 253 -2.79 -18.86 -9.35
CA VAL A 253 -2.81 -17.56 -8.68
C VAL A 253 -3.93 -17.53 -7.63
N ILE A 254 -5.12 -18.04 -7.98
CA ILE A 254 -6.26 -18.16 -7.07
C ILE A 254 -5.94 -19.09 -5.89
N GLU A 255 -5.39 -20.27 -6.13
CA GLU A 255 -4.97 -21.20 -5.06
C GLU A 255 -3.93 -20.57 -4.14
N TYR A 256 -2.96 -19.84 -4.70
CA TYR A 256 -1.97 -19.14 -3.90
C TYR A 256 -2.59 -18.02 -3.08
N ILE A 257 -3.51 -17.23 -3.67
CA ILE A 257 -4.22 -16.18 -2.97
C ILE A 257 -5.11 -16.77 -1.88
N LYS A 258 -5.79 -17.91 -2.13
CA LYS A 258 -6.54 -18.67 -1.12
C LYS A 258 -5.63 -19.09 0.04
N ASP A 259 -4.44 -19.64 -0.24
CA ASP A 259 -3.48 -20.01 0.80
C ASP A 259 -3.03 -18.78 1.60
N LEU A 260 -2.77 -17.66 0.92
CA LEU A 260 -2.36 -16.42 1.57
C LEU A 260 -3.47 -15.85 2.47
N VAL A 261 -4.71 -15.81 1.98
CA VAL A 261 -5.91 -15.41 2.75
C VAL A 261 -6.17 -16.38 3.90
N ALA A 262 -5.99 -17.69 3.71
CA ALA A 262 -6.20 -18.70 4.74
C ALA A 262 -5.18 -18.60 5.90
N ARG A 263 -4.01 -17.98 5.68
CA ARG A 263 -3.03 -17.70 6.75
C ARG A 263 -3.49 -16.58 7.69
N TYR A 264 -4.49 -15.78 7.31
CA TYR A 264 -5.10 -14.81 8.23
C TYR A 264 -6.00 -15.55 9.23
N PRO A 265 -5.81 -15.37 10.55
CA PRO A 265 -6.70 -15.97 11.52
C PRO A 265 -8.10 -15.39 11.35
N ARG A 266 -9.07 -16.24 10.98
CA ARG A 266 -10.52 -15.90 10.87
C ARG A 266 -11.09 -15.17 12.09
N LEU A 267 -10.39 -15.18 13.22
CA LEU A 267 -10.75 -14.50 14.48
C LEU A 267 -10.40 -13.00 14.52
N ALA A 268 -9.58 -12.46 13.61
CA ALA A 268 -9.27 -11.02 13.58
C ALA A 268 -10.32 -10.18 12.83
N LEU A 269 -11.11 -10.81 11.94
CA LEU A 269 -12.18 -10.16 11.15
C LEU A 269 -13.43 -9.79 11.96
N ILE A 270 -13.52 -10.17 13.24
CA ILE A 270 -14.66 -9.88 14.12
C ILE A 270 -14.35 -8.77 15.16
N LEU A 271 -13.11 -8.28 15.28
CA LEU A 271 -12.73 -7.35 16.37
C LEU A 271 -12.43 -5.90 15.98
N PHE A 272 -12.60 -5.48 14.72
CA PHE A 272 -12.48 -4.06 14.33
C PHE A 272 -13.76 -3.41 13.77
N SER A 273 -14.93 -4.00 14.03
CA SER A 273 -16.24 -3.34 13.84
C SER A 273 -16.68 -2.51 15.07
N LEU A 274 -15.82 -2.33 16.08
CA LEU A 274 -16.13 -1.61 17.32
C LEU A 274 -15.19 -0.42 17.67
N SER A 275 -14.44 0.14 16.72
CA SER A 275 -13.84 1.48 16.88
C SER A 275 -14.69 2.61 16.26
N GLY A 276 -15.88 2.28 15.74
CA GLY A 276 -16.88 3.22 15.23
C GLY A 276 -17.80 3.85 16.29
N VAL A 277 -17.45 3.82 17.58
CA VAL A 277 -18.22 4.50 18.64
C VAL A 277 -17.26 5.16 19.63
N PHE A 278 -16.61 6.26 19.25
CA PHE A 278 -16.19 7.34 20.17
C PHE A 278 -15.92 8.64 19.40
N ILE A 279 -16.90 9.10 18.61
CA ILE A 279 -17.10 10.53 18.34
C ILE A 279 -18.56 10.81 18.66
N GLY A 280 -18.83 10.92 19.96
CA GLY A 280 -20.17 11.10 20.50
C GLY A 280 -20.14 11.48 21.97
N ALA A 281 -19.25 12.39 22.36
CA ALA A 281 -19.17 12.89 23.74
C ALA A 281 -18.70 14.36 23.85
N THR A 282 -19.02 15.22 22.87
CA THR A 282 -18.77 16.67 22.98
C THR A 282 -19.93 17.57 22.52
N ILE A 283 -21.17 17.05 22.42
CA ILE A 283 -22.39 17.89 22.20
C ILE A 283 -23.44 17.65 23.31
N PHE A 284 -23.00 17.35 24.54
CA PHE A 284 -23.90 17.26 25.70
C PHE A 284 -23.43 18.05 26.93
N LEU A 285 -22.73 19.17 26.70
CA LEU A 285 -22.39 20.15 27.76
C LEU A 285 -22.72 21.60 27.34
N TRP A 286 -23.81 21.80 26.59
CA TRP A 286 -24.30 23.16 26.27
C TRP A 286 -25.82 23.36 26.44
N VAL A 287 -26.50 22.46 27.16
CA VAL A 287 -27.92 22.63 27.53
C VAL A 287 -28.16 22.68 29.05
N SER A 288 -27.14 22.45 29.89
CA SER A 288 -27.30 22.50 31.35
C SER A 288 -26.99 23.85 31.99
N ASN A 289 -26.80 24.94 31.22
CA ASN A 289 -26.52 26.28 31.75
C ASN A 289 -27.59 27.33 31.40
N VAL A 290 -28.81 26.90 31.06
CA VAL A 290 -29.96 27.82 30.84
C VAL A 290 -31.12 27.55 31.81
N LEU A 291 -30.99 26.64 32.76
CA LEU A 291 -31.98 26.41 33.81
C LEU A 291 -31.31 26.09 35.15
N MET A 292 -30.53 27.06 35.65
CA MET A 292 -30.44 27.37 37.08
C MET A 292 -29.81 28.75 37.30
#